data_AF-A0A7K3YB06-F1
#
_entry.id   AF-A0A7K3YB06-F1
#
_cell.length_a   1.000
_cell.length_b   1.000
_cell.length_c   1.000
_cell.angle_alpha   90.00
_cell.angle_beta   90.00
_cell.angle_gamma   90.00
#
_symmetry.space_group_name_H-M   'P 1'
#
loop_
_entity.id
_entity.type
_entity.pdbx_description
1 polymer ?
#
loop_
_entity_poly.entity_id
_entity_poly.type
_entity_poly.pdbx_seq_one_letter_code
_entity_poly.pdbx_strand_id
1 'polypeptide(L)' 'MSEMRGHFERGRWVEEPEPAPPAPAAGSTDRQSPGASDAHRKIEEAARKAGEDLERAINAWAESARKSLQKR' A
#
# COMPACT_ATOMS: atom_id res chain seq x y z
N MET A 1 23.96 47.03 3.23
CA MET A 1 22.49 46.97 3.33
C MET A 1 22.12 45.50 3.32
N SER A 2 21.63 44.95 4.44
CA SER A 2 21.27 43.52 4.55
C SER A 2 19.86 43.35 4.00
N GLU A 3 19.70 42.58 2.92
CA GLU A 3 18.38 42.21 2.39
C GLU A 3 17.73 41.23 3.37
N MET A 4 16.63 41.60 4.01
CA MET A 4 15.82 40.69 4.84
C MET A 4 15.16 39.66 3.92
N ARG A 5 15.64 38.40 3.93
CA ARG A 5 15.06 37.31 3.13
C ARG A 5 13.85 36.73 3.84
N GLY A 6 12.72 36.71 3.16
CA GLY A 6 11.46 36.13 3.62
C GLY A 6 10.45 36.07 2.48
N HIS A 7 9.39 35.30 2.66
CA HIS A 7 8.31 35.18 1.67
C HIS A 7 6.94 35.43 2.31
N PHE A 8 6.01 35.95 1.51
CA PHE A 8 4.66 36.21 1.97
C PHE A 8 3.78 34.98 1.73
N GLU A 9 3.27 34.38 2.82
CA GLU A 9 2.42 33.19 2.76
C GLU A 9 1.08 33.47 3.44
N ARG A 10 -0.01 33.32 2.69
CA ARG A 10 -1.41 33.45 3.18
C ARG A 10 -1.66 34.74 3.99
N GLY A 11 -1.25 35.89 3.46
CA GLY A 11 -1.55 37.18 4.09
C GLY A 11 -0.62 37.55 5.26
N ARG A 12 0.43 36.77 5.53
CA ARG A 12 1.43 37.08 6.55
C ARG A 12 2.84 36.95 6.00
N TRP A 13 3.71 37.89 6.38
CA TRP A 13 5.12 37.84 6.06
C TRP A 13 5.79 36.79 6.95
N VAL A 14 6.39 35.78 6.33
CA VAL A 14 7.16 34.72 7.00
C VAL A 14 8.62 35.00 6.68
N GLU A 15 9.42 35.27 7.71
CA GLU A 15 10.87 35.35 7.54
C GLU A 15 11.39 33.95 7.22
N GLU A 16 12.22 33.82 6.18
CA GLU A 16 12.75 32.52 5.79
C GLU A 16 13.75 32.12 6.88
N PRO A 17 13.46 31.05 7.66
CA PRO A 17 14.39 30.65 8.70
C PRO A 17 15.73 30.31 8.04
N GLU A 18 16.83 30.87 8.54
CA GLU A 18 18.17 30.47 8.13
C GLU A 18 18.23 28.94 8.15
N PRO A 19 18.78 28.28 7.12
CA PRO A 19 18.77 26.83 7.03
C PRO A 19 19.43 26.27 8.28
N ALA A 20 18.60 25.72 9.18
CA ALA A 20 19.10 25.09 10.38
C ALA A 20 20.09 24.00 9.96
N PRO A 21 21.25 23.83 10.64
CA PRO A 21 22.08 22.66 10.43
C PRO A 21 21.15 21.44 10.52
N PRO A 22 21.26 20.46 9.61
CA PRO A 22 20.24 19.43 9.44
C PRO A 22 19.93 18.79 10.79
N ALA A 23 18.81 19.19 11.39
CA ALA A 23 18.22 18.42 12.47
C ALA A 23 18.02 17.02 11.88
N PRO A 24 18.33 15.93 12.63
CA PRO A 24 18.12 14.59 12.11
C PRO A 24 16.68 14.53 11.63
N ALA A 25 16.52 14.29 10.33
CA ALA A 25 15.23 14.21 9.69
C ALA A 25 14.37 13.21 10.47
N ALA A 26 13.48 13.70 11.32
CA ALA A 26 12.28 12.99 11.71
C ALA A 26 11.43 12.88 10.43
N GLY A 27 11.87 11.98 9.57
CA GLY A 27 11.67 12.09 8.13
C GLY A 27 12.48 11.05 7.39
N SER A 28 12.49 9.84 7.90
CA SER A 28 12.52 8.66 7.04
C SER A 28 11.71 7.61 7.78
N THR A 29 10.43 7.52 7.41
CA THR A 29 9.78 6.22 7.26
C THR A 29 10.87 5.23 6.90
N ASP A 30 11.18 4.34 7.85
CA ASP A 30 12.04 3.20 7.65
C ASP A 30 11.52 2.50 6.39
N ARG A 31 12.20 2.84 5.30
CA ARG A 31 11.80 2.55 3.93
C ARG A 31 12.08 1.06 3.79
N GLN A 32 11.01 0.27 3.75
CA GLN A 32 11.06 -1.19 3.72
C GLN A 32 11.69 -1.81 4.96
N SER A 33 10.92 -1.93 6.03
CA SER A 33 11.13 -3.05 6.96
C SER A 33 11.11 -4.36 6.16
N PRO A 34 12.14 -5.22 6.24
CA PRO A 34 12.22 -6.47 5.47
C PRO A 34 11.06 -7.45 5.74
N GLY A 35 10.30 -7.24 6.82
CA GLY A 35 9.06 -7.97 7.10
C GLY A 35 7.87 -7.61 6.20
N ALA A 36 7.84 -6.42 5.59
CA ALA A 36 6.73 -5.99 4.75
C ALA A 36 6.67 -6.76 3.41
N SER A 37 7.82 -7.07 2.81
CA SER A 37 7.90 -7.86 1.58
C SER A 37 7.52 -9.33 1.80
N ASP A 38 7.89 -9.90 2.95
CA ASP A 38 7.52 -11.27 3.33
C ASP A 38 6.01 -11.39 3.63
N ALA A 39 5.45 -10.40 4.33
CA ALA A 39 4.01 -10.32 4.56
C ALA A 39 3.23 -10.16 3.24
N HIS A 40 3.70 -9.30 2.32
CA HIS A 40 3.09 -9.11 1.02
C HIS A 40 3.07 -10.41 0.20
N ARG A 41 4.21 -11.10 0.13
CA ARG A 41 4.32 -12.40 -0.55
C ARG A 41 3.37 -13.45 0.05
N LYS A 42 3.26 -13.52 1.38
CA LYS A 42 2.32 -14.44 2.05
C LYS A 42 0.87 -14.14 1.71
N ILE A 43 0.51 -12.85 1.63
CA ILE A 43 -0.84 -12.42 1.23
C ILE A 43 -1.12 -12.80 -0.22
N GLU A 44 -0.16 -12.60 -1.14
CA GLU A 44 -0.28 -13.00 -2.53
C GLU A 44 -0.42 -14.52 -2.70
N GLU A 45 0.39 -15.31 -1.99
CA GLU A 45 0.32 -16.77 -2.00
C GLU A 45 -1.03 -17.26 -1.44
N ALA A 46 -1.51 -16.66 -0.35
CA ALA A 46 -2.82 -16.97 0.23
C ALA A 46 -3.96 -16.60 -0.72
N ALA A 47 -3.89 -15.44 -1.37
CA ALA A 47 -4.89 -15.00 -2.33
C ALA A 47 -4.94 -15.92 -3.56
N ARG A 48 -3.78 -16.32 -4.08
CA ARG A 48 -3.69 -17.28 -5.20
C ARG A 48 -4.33 -18.61 -4.82
N LYS A 49 -3.94 -19.17 -3.68
CA LYS A 49 -4.48 -20.44 -3.20
C LYS A 49 -5.99 -20.39 -2.97
N ALA A 50 -6.49 -19.30 -2.39
CA ALA A 50 -7.93 -19.10 -2.20
C ALA A 50 -8.68 -18.99 -3.54
N GLY A 51 -8.07 -18.34 -4.54
CA GLY A 51 -8.63 -18.29 -5.90
C GLY A 51 -8.72 -19.67 -6.56
N GLU A 52 -7.66 -20.48 -6.45
CA GLU A 52 -7.64 -21.84 -6.99
C GLU A 52 -8.68 -22.75 -6.30
N ASP A 53 -8.83 -22.62 -4.98
CA ASP A 53 -9.83 -23.37 -4.22
C ASP A 53 -11.26 -22.99 -4.62
N LEU A 54 -11.52 -21.68 -4.80
CA LEU A 54 -12.81 -21.18 -5.26
C LEU A 54 -13.15 -21.69 -6.67
N GLU A 55 -12.21 -21.65 -7.61
CA GLU A 55 -12.42 -22.16 -8.96
C GLU A 55 -12.76 -23.66 -8.96
N ARG A 56 -12.05 -24.44 -8.14
CA ARG A 56 -12.33 -25.88 -7.96
C ARG A 56 -13.72 -26.11 -7.38
N ALA A 57 -14.11 -25.35 -6.36
CA ALA A 57 -15.42 -25.47 -5.74
C ALA A 57 -16.56 -25.15 -6.73
N ILE A 58 -16.40 -24.08 -7.52
CA ILE A 58 -17.37 -23.70 -8.57
C ILE A 58 -17.49 -24.79 -9.62
N ASN A 59 -16.37 -25.32 -10.11
CA ASN A 59 -16.37 -26.38 -11.11
C ASN A 59 -17.02 -27.66 -10.58
N ALA A 60 -16.67 -28.09 -9.37
CA ALA A 60 -17.27 -29.26 -8.74
C ALA A 60 -18.79 -29.12 -8.55
N TRP A 61 -19.23 -27.93 -8.14
CA TRP A 61 -20.66 -27.62 -8.05
C TRP A 61 -21.35 -27.66 -9.42
N ALA A 62 -20.76 -27.05 -10.44
CA ALA A 62 -21.31 -27.03 -11.79
C ALA A 62 -21.43 -28.45 -12.38
N GLU A 63 -20.43 -29.31 -12.19
CA GLU A 63 -20.49 -30.71 -12.61
C GLU A 63 -21.57 -31.50 -11.87
N SER A 64 -21.70 -31.29 -10.56
CA SER A 64 -22.76 -31.91 -9.75
C SER A 64 -24.15 -31.49 -10.22
N ALA A 65 -24.35 -30.20 -10.50
CA ALA A 65 -25.58 -29.66 -11.04
C ALA A 65 -25.91 -30.29 -12.41
N ARG A 66 -24.95 -30.34 -13.34
CA ARG A 66 -25.14 -30.98 -14.66
C ARG A 66 -25.53 -32.45 -14.53
N LYS A 67 -24.86 -33.20 -13.66
CA LYS A 67 -25.17 -34.62 -13.42
C LYS A 67 -26.57 -34.81 -12.84
N SER A 68 -27.03 -33.90 -11.98
CA SER A 68 -28.39 -33.95 -11.42
C SER A 68 -29.47 -33.71 -12.48
N LEU A 69 -29.19 -32.85 -13.46
CA LEU A 69 -30.11 -32.53 -14.55
C LEU A 69 -30.18 -33.65 -15.59
N GLN A 70 -29.08 -34.37 -15.85
CA GLN A 70 -29.05 -35.52 -16.78
C GLN A 70 -29.72 -36.78 -16.22
N LYS A 71 -29.91 -36.87 -14.90
CA LYS A 71 -30.57 -38.01 -14.24
C LYS A 71 -32.10 -37.86 -14.13
N ARG A 72 -32.65 -36.77 -14.67
CA ARG A 72 -34.10 -36.53 -14.81
C ARG A 72 -34.53 -36.85 -16.23
#